data_AF-A0A0B3YBZ7-F1
#
_entry.id   AF-A0A0B3YBZ7-F1
#
_cell.length_a   1.000
_cell.length_b   1.000
_cell.length_c   1.000
_cell.angle_alpha   90.00
_cell.angle_beta   90.00
_cell.angle_gamma   90.00
#
_symmetry.space_group_name_H-M   'P 1'
#
loop_
_entity.id
_entity.type
_entity.pdbx_description
1 polymer ?
#
loop_
_entity_poly.entity_id
_entity_poly.type
_entity_poly.pdbx_seq_one_letter_code
_entity_poly.pdbx_strand_id
1 'polypeptide(L)'
;MHNSDKENQMNPPVSVGDEPNDGLSALWQAQPVTAINLSEVKASLSSERTKQRWYMVFDSLAFIPAIYLLVVTWEKFTFIAHAMYVFMLVTALPLLVYQLWLRRVAAFSKDTQTADHLTQLIKQIKNNVKIAVITKHSTWTAVLFGYGFLVERYFYGELTPEKIMKMAIVMTSMSTVMLVWYVWASKRQKRFERQLETLEKMAQQR
;
A
#
# COMPACT_ATOMS: atom_id res chain seq x y z
N MET A 1 -89.65 42.12 11.27
CA MET A 1 -90.29 41.24 12.26
C MET A 1 -89.61 39.87 12.18
N HIS A 2 -89.19 39.35 13.34
CA HIS A 2 -88.83 37.96 13.67
C HIS A 2 -87.48 37.34 13.25
N ASN A 3 -86.55 37.45 14.21
CA ASN A 3 -85.68 36.44 14.83
C ASN A 3 -85.92 34.94 14.51
N SER A 4 -84.85 34.17 14.28
CA SER A 4 -84.31 33.16 15.22
C SER A 4 -83.32 32.18 14.58
N ASP A 5 -82.07 32.28 15.03
CA ASP A 5 -81.15 31.23 15.51
C ASP A 5 -81.30 29.78 15.02
N LYS A 6 -80.19 29.24 14.50
CA LYS A 6 -79.63 27.96 14.97
C LYS A 6 -78.13 27.89 14.65
N GLU A 7 -77.34 28.01 15.73
CA GLU A 7 -75.95 27.63 15.80
C GLU A 7 -75.75 26.16 15.38
N ASN A 8 -74.70 25.90 14.60
CA ASN A 8 -73.97 24.65 14.73
C ASN A 8 -72.49 24.93 14.43
N GLN A 9 -71.74 25.30 15.48
CA GLN A 9 -70.29 25.36 15.45
C GLN A 9 -69.76 23.93 15.30
N MET A 10 -69.40 23.55 14.09
CA MET A 10 -68.60 22.36 13.85
C MET A 10 -67.14 22.79 13.94
N ASN A 11 -66.55 22.62 15.13
CA ASN A 11 -65.11 22.75 15.31
C ASN A 11 -64.39 21.83 14.31
N PRO A 12 -63.35 22.30 13.60
CA PRO A 12 -62.50 21.39 12.83
C PRO A 12 -61.88 20.36 13.79
N PRO A 13 -61.66 19.11 13.34
CA PRO A 13 -61.00 18.14 14.17
C PRO A 13 -59.61 18.67 14.51
N VAL A 14 -59.36 18.86 15.81
CA VAL A 14 -58.03 19.05 16.36
C VAL A 14 -57.16 17.94 15.78
N SER A 15 -56.15 18.31 14.99
CA SER A 15 -55.14 17.38 14.51
C SER A 15 -54.40 16.85 15.72
N VAL A 16 -54.82 15.68 16.20
CA VAL A 16 -54.07 14.89 17.17
C VAL A 16 -52.74 14.55 16.48
N GLY A 17 -51.66 15.06 17.07
CA GLY A 17 -50.38 15.26 16.40
C GLY A 17 -49.75 14.02 15.76
N ASP A 18 -49.28 14.22 14.53
CA ASP A 18 -48.25 13.41 13.88
C ASP A 18 -46.83 13.80 14.35
N GLU A 19 -46.67 14.25 15.60
CA GLU A 19 -45.36 14.62 16.17
C GLU A 19 -44.47 13.49 16.75
N PRO A 20 -44.78 12.17 16.72
CA PRO A 20 -43.79 11.19 17.19
C PRO A 20 -42.65 10.95 16.19
N ASN A 21 -42.87 11.20 14.90
CA ASN A 21 -41.93 10.78 13.85
C ASN A 21 -40.95 11.87 13.42
N ASP A 22 -41.34 13.14 13.55
CA ASP A 22 -40.47 14.29 13.21
C ASP A 22 -39.35 14.47 14.25
N GLY A 23 -39.62 14.25 15.53
CA GLY A 23 -38.61 14.31 16.59
C GLY A 23 -37.53 13.23 16.45
N LEU A 24 -37.95 11.99 16.14
CA LEU A 24 -37.01 10.88 15.87
C LEU A 24 -36.22 11.10 14.58
N SER A 25 -36.87 11.60 13.52
CA SER A 25 -36.21 11.94 12.26
C SER A 25 -35.21 13.09 12.43
N ALA A 26 -35.56 14.11 13.23
CA ALA A 26 -34.68 15.22 13.56
C ALA A 26 -33.48 14.75 14.41
N LEU A 27 -33.67 13.84 15.36
CA LEU A 27 -32.58 13.23 16.13
C LEU A 27 -31.68 12.33 15.25
N TRP A 28 -32.25 11.66 14.24
CA TRP A 28 -31.50 10.89 13.24
C TRP A 28 -30.66 11.78 12.33
N GLN A 29 -31.21 12.94 11.93
CA GLN A 29 -30.50 13.94 11.12
C GLN A 29 -29.50 14.78 11.93
N ALA A 30 -29.73 14.94 13.23
CA ALA A 30 -28.84 15.63 14.16
C ALA A 30 -27.63 14.78 14.56
N GLN A 31 -27.54 13.52 14.13
CA GLN A 31 -26.30 12.77 14.29
C GLN A 31 -25.18 13.55 13.59
N PRO A 32 -24.04 13.78 14.27
CA PRO A 32 -22.93 14.51 13.67
C PRO A 32 -22.38 13.68 12.51
N VAL A 33 -22.87 13.97 11.31
CA VAL A 33 -22.25 13.49 10.07
C VAL A 33 -21.01 14.33 9.92
N THR A 34 -19.87 13.81 10.36
CA THR A 34 -18.58 14.36 9.97
C THR A 34 -18.60 14.49 8.45
N ALA A 35 -18.67 15.72 7.95
CA ALA A 35 -18.68 16.01 6.52
C ALA A 35 -17.34 15.55 5.95
N ILE A 36 -17.28 14.30 5.53
CA ILE A 36 -16.11 13.72 4.89
C ILE A 36 -15.89 14.57 3.64
N ASN A 37 -14.79 15.33 3.62
CA ASN A 37 -14.45 16.17 2.49
C ASN A 37 -14.12 15.28 1.28
N LEU A 38 -15.11 15.03 0.43
CA LEU A 38 -15.00 14.13 -0.73
C LEU A 38 -13.89 14.57 -1.69
N SER A 39 -13.61 15.87 -1.77
CA SER A 39 -12.56 16.42 -2.62
C SER A 39 -11.16 16.05 -2.13
N GLU A 40 -10.94 16.11 -0.82
CA GLU A 40 -9.68 15.75 -0.17
C GLU A 40 -9.44 14.24 -0.21
N VAL A 41 -10.49 13.44 0.01
CA VAL A 41 -10.42 11.98 -0.12
C VAL A 41 -10.07 11.61 -1.56
N LYS A 42 -10.74 12.18 -2.56
CA LYS A 42 -10.46 11.90 -3.98
C LYS A 42 -9.03 12.30 -4.39
N ALA A 43 -8.54 13.45 -3.91
CA ALA A 43 -7.19 13.93 -4.16
C ALA A 43 -6.12 13.04 -3.49
N SER A 44 -6.37 12.61 -2.25
CA SER A 44 -5.47 11.67 -1.55
C SER A 44 -5.36 10.35 -2.30
N LEU A 45 -6.47 9.81 -2.80
CA LEU A 45 -6.51 8.54 -3.53
C LEU A 45 -5.88 8.62 -4.92
N SER A 46 -6.09 9.71 -5.66
CA SER A 46 -5.42 9.91 -6.96
C SER A 46 -3.90 10.05 -6.78
N SER A 47 -3.46 10.69 -5.70
CA SER A 47 -2.05 10.76 -5.33
C SER A 47 -1.48 9.38 -4.97
N GLU A 48 -2.21 8.56 -4.21
CA GLU A 48 -1.79 7.20 -3.86
C GLU A 48 -1.74 6.28 -5.09
N ARG A 49 -2.72 6.38 -6.00
CA ARG A 49 -2.70 5.67 -7.30
C ARG A 49 -1.47 6.04 -8.13
N THR A 50 -1.12 7.32 -8.17
CA THR A 50 0.05 7.82 -8.91
C THR A 50 1.35 7.30 -8.28
N LYS A 51 1.46 7.32 -6.95
CA LYS A 51 2.61 6.74 -6.23
C LYS A 51 2.77 5.25 -6.53
N GLN A 52 1.67 4.48 -6.54
CA GLN A 52 1.73 3.05 -6.85
C GLN A 52 2.16 2.77 -8.29
N ARG A 53 1.73 3.59 -9.26
CA ARG A 53 2.21 3.51 -10.65
C ARG A 53 3.70 3.78 -10.76
N TRP A 54 4.19 4.84 -10.12
CA TRP A 54 5.62 5.13 -10.07
C TRP A 54 6.41 3.99 -9.44
N TYR A 55 5.94 3.41 -8.34
CA TYR A 55 6.61 2.25 -7.76
C TYR A 55 6.68 1.05 -8.71
N MET A 56 5.63 0.76 -9.48
CA MET A 56 5.67 -0.31 -10.47
C MET A 56 6.69 -0.05 -11.58
N VAL A 57 6.83 1.21 -12.02
CA VAL A 57 7.85 1.60 -13.00
C VAL A 57 9.25 1.43 -12.42
N PHE A 58 9.50 1.94 -11.21
CA PHE A 58 10.81 1.81 -10.56
C PHE A 58 11.18 0.35 -10.27
N ASP A 59 10.24 -0.46 -9.78
CA ASP A 59 10.47 -1.89 -9.50
C ASP A 59 10.84 -2.64 -10.80
N SER A 60 10.21 -2.30 -11.93
CA SER A 60 10.51 -2.90 -13.24
C SER A 60 11.85 -2.42 -13.81
N LEU A 61 12.15 -1.12 -13.66
CA LEU A 61 13.41 -0.52 -14.14
C LEU A 61 14.62 -1.10 -13.41
N ALA A 62 14.46 -1.49 -12.14
CA ALA A 62 15.53 -2.07 -11.32
C ALA A 62 16.11 -3.39 -11.88
N PHE A 63 15.37 -4.10 -12.74
CA PHE A 63 15.86 -5.32 -13.40
C PHE A 63 16.79 -5.03 -14.59
N ILE A 64 16.70 -3.86 -15.21
CA ILE A 64 17.46 -3.52 -16.41
C ILE A 64 18.98 -3.51 -16.12
N PRO A 65 19.47 -2.82 -15.07
CA PRO A 65 20.89 -2.87 -14.73
C PRO A 65 21.39 -4.28 -14.38
N ALA A 66 20.54 -5.11 -13.76
CA ALA A 66 20.91 -6.46 -13.38
C ALA A 66 21.11 -7.36 -14.63
N ILE A 67 20.21 -7.27 -15.61
CA ILE A 67 20.35 -7.98 -16.88
C ILE A 67 21.55 -7.45 -17.66
N TYR A 68 21.75 -6.13 -17.71
CA TYR A 68 22.89 -5.51 -18.37
C TYR A 68 24.22 -6.00 -17.81
N LEU A 69 24.36 -6.02 -16.47
CA LEU A 69 25.56 -6.53 -15.80
C LEU A 69 25.80 -7.99 -16.17
N LEU A 70 24.77 -8.85 -16.10
CA LEU A 70 24.89 -10.25 -16.48
C LEU A 70 25.47 -10.44 -17.89
N VAL A 71 24.98 -9.67 -18.87
CA VAL A 71 25.44 -9.77 -20.27
C VAL A 71 26.89 -9.29 -20.42
N VAL A 72 27.24 -8.15 -19.82
CA VAL A 72 28.57 -7.53 -19.98
C VAL A 72 29.66 -8.29 -19.23
N THR A 73 29.33 -8.92 -18.11
CA THR A 73 30.30 -9.65 -17.28
C THR A 73 30.27 -11.15 -17.46
N TRP A 74 29.55 -11.65 -18.47
CA TRP A 74 29.36 -13.09 -18.72
C TRP A 74 30.69 -13.83 -18.90
N GLU A 75 31.66 -13.27 -19.60
CA GLU A 75 32.96 -13.95 -19.79
C GLU A 75 33.93 -13.77 -18.60
N LYS A 76 33.57 -12.91 -17.63
CA LYS A 76 34.47 -12.48 -16.54
C LYS A 76 34.19 -13.18 -15.22
N PHE A 77 33.11 -13.93 -15.12
CA PHE A 77 32.68 -14.59 -13.89
C PHE A 77 32.97 -16.09 -13.93
N THR A 78 33.26 -16.66 -12.77
CA THR A 78 33.37 -18.11 -12.60
C THR A 78 32.01 -18.77 -12.83
N PHE A 79 31.99 -20.09 -13.05
CA PHE A 79 30.74 -20.84 -13.13
C PHE A 79 29.86 -20.68 -11.88
N ILE A 80 30.47 -20.64 -10.69
CA ILE A 80 29.78 -20.48 -9.41
C ILE A 80 29.11 -19.10 -9.33
N ALA A 81 29.84 -18.04 -9.69
CA ALA A 81 29.31 -16.68 -9.73
C ALA A 81 28.12 -16.53 -10.70
N HIS A 82 28.19 -17.19 -11.87
CA HIS A 82 27.05 -17.25 -12.80
C HIS A 82 25.84 -17.95 -12.20
N ALA A 83 26.04 -19.13 -11.60
CA ALA A 83 24.97 -19.89 -10.99
C ALA A 83 24.28 -19.08 -9.88
N MET A 84 25.04 -18.38 -9.03
CA MET A 84 24.49 -17.50 -8.00
C MET A 84 23.68 -16.34 -8.60
N TYR A 85 24.18 -15.70 -9.65
CA TYR A 85 23.50 -14.55 -10.27
C TYR A 85 22.20 -14.97 -10.98
N VAL A 86 22.25 -16.06 -11.74
CA VAL A 86 21.06 -16.64 -12.41
C VAL A 86 20.05 -17.09 -11.37
N PHE A 87 20.47 -17.77 -10.30
CA PHE A 87 19.59 -18.14 -9.20
C PHE A 87 18.91 -16.92 -8.55
N MET A 88 19.67 -15.84 -8.32
CA MET A 88 19.11 -14.60 -7.77
C MET A 88 18.09 -13.96 -8.71
N LEU A 89 18.34 -13.93 -10.02
CA LEU A 89 17.38 -13.44 -11.00
C LEU A 89 16.11 -14.31 -11.05
N VAL A 90 16.27 -15.63 -11.13
CA VAL A 90 15.16 -16.58 -11.21
C VAL A 90 14.29 -16.55 -9.95
N THR A 91 14.87 -16.28 -8.78
CA THR A 91 14.11 -16.15 -7.53
C THR A 91 13.52 -14.75 -7.33
N ALA A 92 14.20 -13.70 -7.79
CA ALA A 92 13.71 -12.32 -7.69
C ALA A 92 12.54 -12.04 -8.64
N LEU A 93 12.51 -12.67 -9.81
CA LEU A 93 11.51 -12.41 -10.85
C LEU A 93 10.07 -12.80 -10.41
N PRO A 94 9.81 -13.98 -9.83
CA PRO A 94 8.52 -14.31 -9.24
C PRO A 94 8.11 -13.35 -8.12
N LEU A 95 9.06 -12.92 -7.29
CA LEU A 95 8.79 -11.95 -6.22
C LEU A 95 8.37 -10.59 -6.80
N LEU A 96 9.03 -10.10 -7.86
CA LEU A 96 8.64 -8.89 -8.56
C LEU A 96 7.25 -9.03 -9.17
N VAL A 97 6.97 -10.13 -9.86
CA VAL A 97 5.65 -10.38 -10.47
C VAL A 97 4.56 -10.36 -9.40
N TYR A 98 4.81 -11.00 -8.25
CA TYR A 98 3.89 -11.00 -7.13
C TYR A 98 3.66 -9.60 -6.54
N GLN A 99 4.72 -8.80 -6.38
CA GLN A 99 4.62 -7.42 -5.91
C GLN A 99 3.82 -6.54 -6.88
N LEU A 100 4.09 -6.64 -8.19
CA LEU A 100 3.33 -5.93 -9.22
C LEU A 100 1.86 -6.34 -9.23
N TRP A 101 1.58 -7.63 -9.06
CA TRP A 101 0.21 -8.15 -8.98
C TRP A 101 -0.55 -7.57 -7.78
N LEU A 102 0.09 -7.47 -6.61
CA LEU A 102 -0.50 -6.83 -5.44
C LEU A 102 -0.75 -5.32 -5.66
N ARG A 103 0.19 -4.61 -6.30
CA ARG A 103 0.07 -3.16 -6.60
C ARG A 103 -0.97 -2.86 -7.68
N ARG A 104 -1.24 -3.79 -8.60
CA ARG A 104 -2.28 -3.64 -9.65
C ARG A 104 -3.63 -3.27 -9.05
N VAL A 105 -4.03 -3.90 -7.94
CA VAL A 105 -5.32 -3.66 -7.29
C VAL A 105 -5.44 -2.21 -6.78
N ALA A 106 -4.34 -1.62 -6.34
CA ALA A 106 -4.30 -0.22 -5.92
C ALA A 106 -4.16 0.75 -7.12
N ALA A 107 -3.45 0.37 -8.18
CA ALA A 107 -3.14 1.25 -9.30
C ALA A 107 -4.26 1.36 -10.36
N PHE A 108 -5.12 0.34 -10.47
CA PHE A 108 -6.15 0.22 -11.51
C PHE A 108 -7.59 0.10 -10.97
N SER A 109 -7.83 0.36 -9.70
CA SER A 109 -9.19 0.48 -9.16
C SER A 109 -9.97 1.57 -9.90
N LYS A 110 -11.08 1.21 -10.56
CA LYS A 110 -12.11 2.15 -11.03
C LYS A 110 -13.26 2.13 -10.02
N ASP A 111 -13.60 3.32 -9.55
CA ASP A 111 -14.56 3.57 -8.48
C ASP A 111 -15.96 3.69 -9.09
N THR A 112 -16.68 2.57 -9.24
CA THR A 112 -18.03 2.56 -9.86
C THR A 112 -19.16 2.72 -8.83
N GLN A 113 -18.94 2.37 -7.55
CA GLN A 113 -19.97 2.42 -6.50
C GLN A 113 -19.40 2.63 -5.08
N THR A 114 -20.09 3.39 -4.21
CA THR A 114 -19.61 3.85 -2.90
C THR A 114 -19.42 2.74 -1.86
N ALA A 115 -20.25 1.68 -1.87
CA ALA A 115 -20.10 0.52 -0.97
C ALA A 115 -18.88 -0.34 -1.36
N ASP A 116 -18.55 -0.39 -2.64
CA ASP A 116 -17.34 -1.05 -3.15
C ASP A 116 -16.05 -0.31 -2.72
N HIS A 117 -16.13 0.98 -2.39
CA HIS A 117 -14.94 1.77 -2.03
C HIS A 117 -14.30 1.32 -0.73
N LEU A 118 -15.09 1.05 0.32
CA LEU A 118 -14.53 0.62 1.61
C LEU A 118 -13.86 -0.74 1.49
N THR A 119 -14.52 -1.69 0.82
CA THR A 119 -13.97 -3.03 0.54
C THR A 119 -12.69 -2.94 -0.28
N GLN A 120 -12.64 -2.06 -1.27
CA GLN A 120 -11.47 -1.84 -2.11
C GLN A 120 -10.32 -1.17 -1.35
N LEU A 121 -10.60 -0.20 -0.47
CA LEU A 121 -9.60 0.43 0.40
C LEU A 121 -9.01 -0.57 1.39
N ILE A 122 -9.85 -1.40 2.04
CA ILE A 122 -9.38 -2.46 2.94
C ILE A 122 -8.48 -3.43 2.19
N LYS A 123 -8.86 -3.84 0.96
CA LYS A 123 -8.04 -4.71 0.11
C LYS A 123 -6.71 -4.06 -0.28
N GLN A 124 -6.71 -2.77 -0.58
CA GLN A 124 -5.49 -2.02 -0.91
C GLN A 124 -4.56 -1.92 0.30
N ILE A 125 -5.07 -1.63 1.49
CA ILE A 125 -4.28 -1.56 2.72
C ILE A 125 -3.70 -2.96 3.05
N LYS A 126 -4.51 -4.02 2.97
CA LYS A 126 -4.05 -5.42 3.15
C LYS A 126 -2.92 -5.77 2.19
N ASN A 127 -3.07 -5.43 0.91
CA ASN A 127 -2.03 -5.66 -0.09
C ASN A 127 -0.76 -4.83 0.18
N ASN A 128 -0.89 -3.58 0.61
CA ASN A 128 0.24 -2.72 0.96
C ASN A 128 1.00 -3.23 2.19
N VAL A 129 0.32 -3.81 3.19
CA VAL A 129 0.97 -4.47 4.33
C VAL A 129 1.81 -5.66 3.84
N LYS A 130 1.23 -6.53 2.99
CA LYS A 130 1.96 -7.67 2.41
C LYS A 130 3.20 -7.22 1.64
N ILE A 131 3.08 -6.18 0.80
CA ILE A 131 4.21 -5.62 0.06
C ILE A 131 5.29 -5.12 1.03
N ALA A 132 4.91 -4.39 2.09
CA ALA A 132 5.85 -3.85 3.07
C ALA A 132 6.61 -4.94 3.83
N VAL A 133 5.93 -6.03 4.20
CA VAL A 133 6.57 -7.20 4.84
C VAL A 133 7.57 -7.84 3.87
N ILE A 134 7.18 -8.08 2.62
CA ILE A 134 8.07 -8.70 1.63
C ILE A 134 9.29 -7.82 1.39
N THR A 135 9.11 -6.52 1.12
CA THR A 135 10.24 -5.60 0.87
C THR A 135 11.16 -5.47 2.07
N LYS A 136 10.63 -5.51 3.29
CA LYS A 136 11.43 -5.46 4.52
C LYS A 136 12.41 -6.63 4.63
N HIS A 137 12.01 -7.83 4.21
CA HIS A 137 12.81 -9.04 4.34
C HIS A 137 13.62 -9.36 3.08
N SER A 138 13.07 -9.16 1.89
CA SER A 138 13.74 -9.50 0.62
C SER A 138 15.03 -8.71 0.39
N THR A 139 15.09 -7.47 0.90
CA THR A 139 16.29 -6.63 0.80
C THR A 139 17.51 -7.25 1.49
N TRP A 140 17.31 -7.97 2.60
CA TRP A 140 18.41 -8.65 3.32
C TRP A 140 18.93 -9.86 2.57
N THR A 141 18.06 -10.58 1.87
CA THR A 141 18.47 -11.71 1.03
C THR A 141 19.46 -11.25 -0.04
N ALA A 142 19.23 -10.11 -0.68
CA ALA A 142 20.15 -9.55 -1.67
C ALA A 142 21.53 -9.19 -1.06
N VAL A 143 21.55 -8.64 0.16
CA VAL A 143 22.79 -8.33 0.88
C VAL A 143 23.58 -9.60 1.19
N LEU A 144 22.91 -10.68 1.63
CA LEU A 144 23.54 -11.97 1.89
C LEU A 144 24.18 -12.56 0.63
N PHE A 145 23.49 -12.50 -0.52
CA PHE A 145 24.06 -12.92 -1.80
C PHE A 145 25.25 -12.05 -2.21
N GLY A 146 25.20 -10.74 -1.95
CA GLY A 146 26.34 -9.84 -2.17
C GLY A 146 27.58 -10.22 -1.36
N TYR A 147 27.41 -10.58 -0.08
CA TYR A 147 28.51 -11.11 0.73
C TYR A 147 29.01 -12.46 0.21
N GLY A 148 28.11 -13.37 -0.19
CA GLY A 148 28.49 -14.63 -0.82
C GLY A 148 29.32 -14.43 -2.09
N PHE A 149 28.95 -13.44 -2.91
CA PHE A 149 29.69 -13.08 -4.12
C PHE A 149 31.08 -12.50 -3.81
N LEU A 150 31.23 -11.71 -2.75
CA LEU A 150 32.55 -11.27 -2.29
C LEU A 150 33.44 -12.42 -1.86
N VAL A 151 32.88 -13.36 -1.10
CA VAL A 151 33.63 -14.53 -0.61
C VAL A 151 34.07 -15.41 -1.77
N GLU A 152 33.16 -15.71 -2.70
CA GLU A 152 33.49 -16.44 -3.93
C GLU A 152 34.65 -15.77 -4.65
N ARG A 153 34.56 -14.46 -4.86
CA ARG A 153 35.59 -13.72 -5.58
C ARG A 153 36.91 -13.69 -4.83
N TYR A 154 36.89 -13.60 -3.49
CA TYR A 154 38.10 -13.63 -2.66
C TYR A 154 38.87 -14.95 -2.77
N PHE A 155 38.17 -16.09 -2.87
CA PHE A 155 38.79 -17.41 -2.97
C PHE A 155 39.16 -17.81 -4.41
N TYR A 156 38.34 -17.44 -5.40
CA TYR A 156 38.48 -17.93 -6.78
C TYR A 156 38.89 -16.85 -7.79
N GLY A 157 38.93 -15.58 -7.37
CA GLY A 157 39.32 -14.46 -8.22
C GLY A 157 40.68 -13.89 -7.85
N GLU A 158 41.48 -13.54 -8.86
CA GLU A 158 42.69 -12.72 -8.69
C GLU A 158 42.30 -11.28 -8.31
N LEU A 159 41.98 -11.06 -7.04
CA LEU A 159 41.69 -9.74 -6.51
C LEU A 159 42.96 -9.10 -5.94
N THR A 160 43.31 -7.95 -6.48
CA THR A 160 44.29 -7.07 -5.83
C THR A 160 43.71 -6.53 -4.52
N PRO A 161 44.53 -6.27 -3.49
CA PRO A 161 44.08 -5.73 -2.20
C PRO A 161 43.23 -4.45 -2.33
N GLU A 162 43.52 -3.61 -3.32
CA GLU A 162 42.74 -2.40 -3.62
C GLU A 162 41.29 -2.69 -4.04
N LYS A 163 41.07 -3.76 -4.83
CA LYS A 163 39.73 -4.14 -5.28
C LYS A 163 38.90 -4.67 -4.11
N ILE A 164 39.52 -5.40 -3.19
CA ILE A 164 38.88 -5.89 -1.96
C ILE A 164 38.45 -4.71 -1.09
N MET A 165 39.33 -3.72 -0.89
CA MET A 165 39.00 -2.55 -0.09
C MET A 165 37.85 -1.73 -0.71
N LYS A 166 37.86 -1.51 -2.03
CA LYS A 166 36.74 -0.86 -2.74
C LYS A 166 35.43 -1.63 -2.58
N MET A 167 35.47 -2.95 -2.72
CA MET A 167 34.31 -3.82 -2.54
C MET A 167 33.77 -3.81 -1.10
N ALA A 168 34.65 -3.80 -0.09
CA ALA A 168 34.26 -3.70 1.31
C ALA A 168 33.57 -2.36 1.63
N ILE A 169 34.06 -1.25 1.08
CA ILE A 169 33.43 0.08 1.22
C ILE A 169 32.04 0.09 0.55
N VAL A 170 31.91 -0.49 -0.64
CA VAL A 170 30.61 -0.60 -1.33
C VAL A 170 29.63 -1.44 -0.51
N MET A 171 30.06 -2.57 0.04
CA MET A 171 29.17 -3.46 0.80
C MET A 171 28.78 -2.90 2.16
N THR A 172 29.69 -2.21 2.85
CA THR A 172 29.39 -1.53 4.12
C THR A 172 28.43 -0.37 3.90
N SER A 173 28.68 0.49 2.90
CA SER A 173 27.76 1.59 2.57
C SER A 173 26.39 1.09 2.11
N MET A 174 26.33 0.05 1.29
CA MET A 174 25.07 -0.59 0.89
C MET A 174 24.31 -1.14 2.10
N SER A 175 25.00 -1.81 3.03
CA SER A 175 24.39 -2.35 4.25
C SER A 175 23.81 -1.24 5.14
N THR A 176 24.49 -0.11 5.27
CA THR A 176 23.97 1.06 5.99
C THR A 176 22.70 1.62 5.34
N VAL A 177 22.69 1.74 4.01
CA VAL A 177 21.48 2.18 3.28
C VAL A 177 20.33 1.20 3.47
N MET A 178 20.60 -0.11 3.44
CA MET A 178 19.58 -1.13 3.66
C MET A 178 19.03 -1.14 5.09
N LEU A 179 19.86 -0.79 6.10
CA LEU A 179 19.38 -0.57 7.46
C LEU A 179 18.39 0.59 7.55
N VAL A 180 18.72 1.74 6.93
CA VAL A 180 17.81 2.89 6.88
C VAL A 180 16.51 2.51 6.16
N TRP A 181 16.63 1.78 5.06
CA TRP A 181 15.48 1.27 4.30
C TRP A 181 14.61 0.34 5.14
N TYR A 182 15.21 -0.57 5.92
CA TYR A 182 14.49 -1.48 6.81
C TYR A 182 13.68 -0.72 7.88
N VAL A 183 14.29 0.28 8.51
CA VAL A 183 13.60 1.13 9.48
C VAL A 183 12.41 1.85 8.84
N TRP A 184 12.61 2.41 7.65
CA TRP A 184 11.54 3.04 6.88
C TRP A 184 10.42 2.06 6.52
N ALA A 185 10.76 0.87 6.02
CA ALA A 185 9.80 -0.17 5.65
C ALA A 185 9.01 -0.65 6.87
N SER A 186 9.67 -0.80 8.03
CA SER A 186 9.00 -1.15 9.28
C SER A 186 8.04 -0.05 9.76
N LYS A 187 8.42 1.23 9.68
CA LYS A 187 7.51 2.35 9.99
C LYS A 187 6.31 2.35 9.03
N ARG A 188 6.55 2.12 7.74
CA ARG A 188 5.51 2.03 6.70
C ARG A 188 4.54 0.87 6.96
N GLN A 189 5.05 -0.31 7.32
CA GLN A 189 4.25 -1.48 7.71
C GLN A 189 3.33 -1.14 8.90
N LYS A 190 3.90 -0.63 9.99
CA LYS A 190 3.14 -0.28 11.21
C LYS A 190 2.04 0.77 10.94
N ARG A 191 2.30 1.74 10.05
CA ARG A 191 1.30 2.73 9.65
C ARG A 191 0.10 2.09 8.96
N PHE A 192 0.34 1.16 8.03
CA PHE A 192 -0.75 0.48 7.31
C PHE A 192 -1.51 -0.50 8.20
N GLU A 193 -0.83 -1.21 9.11
CA GLU A 193 -1.48 -2.08 10.10
C GLU A 193 -2.42 -1.28 11.02
N ARG A 194 -2.00 -0.12 11.52
CA ARG A 194 -2.86 0.76 12.33
C ARG A 194 -4.08 1.26 11.56
N GLN A 195 -3.91 1.62 10.28
CA GLN A 195 -5.02 2.05 9.42
C GLN A 195 -6.03 0.92 9.21
N LEU A 196 -5.56 -0.30 9.02
CA LEU A 196 -6.39 -1.48 8.87
C LEU A 196 -7.18 -1.79 10.15
N GLU A 197 -6.50 -1.78 11.29
CA GLU A 197 -7.13 -2.04 12.60
C GLU A 197 -8.22 -1.00 12.92
N THR A 198 -7.96 0.28 12.59
CA THR A 198 -8.94 1.36 12.76
C THR A 198 -10.17 1.15 11.88
N LEU A 199 -9.97 0.77 10.61
CA LEU A 199 -11.06 0.51 9.68
C LEU A 199 -11.87 -0.74 10.06
N GLU A 200 -11.22 -1.80 10.52
CA GLU A 200 -11.89 -3.02 10.99
C GLU A 200 -12.74 -2.74 12.24
N LYS A 201 -12.24 -1.93 13.19
CA LYS A 201 -13.01 -1.49 14.36
C LYS A 201 -14.24 -0.66 13.99
N MET A 202 -14.10 0.27 13.04
CA MET A 202 -15.24 1.07 12.54
C MET A 202 -16.29 0.22 11.81
N ALA A 203 -15.85 -0.82 11.10
CA ALA A 203 -16.76 -1.73 10.40
C ALA A 203 -17.52 -2.66 11.35
N GLN A 204 -16.93 -3.03 12.50
CA GLN A 204 -17.58 -3.85 13.54
C GLN A 204 -18.55 -3.07 14.43
N GLN A 205 -18.46 -1.73 14.45
CA GLN A 205 -19.37 -0.86 15.20
C GLN A 205 -20.62 -0.43 14.41
N ARG A 206 -20.78 -0.91 13.18
CA ARG A 206 -22.00 -0.79 12.37
C ARG A 206 -22.85 -2.04 12.50
#